data_AF-A0A661ILF7-F1
#
_entry.id   AF-A0A661ILF7-F1
#
_cell.length_a   1.000
_cell.length_b   1.000
_cell.length_c   1.000
_cell.angle_alpha   90.00
_cell.angle_beta   90.00
_cell.angle_gamma   90.00
#
_symmetry.space_group_name_H-M   'P 1'
#
loop_
_entity.id
_entity.type
_entity.pdbx_description
1 polymer ?
#
loop_
_entity_poly.entity_id
_entity_poly.type
_entity_poly.pdbx_seq_one_letter_code
_entity_poly.pdbx_strand_id
1 'polypeptide(L)'
;MTEQQTTQDKWKEFEAKLRKTEEKKALEFFKELATREKLERDFKEDVLYITFETSPETKRTVMTRRPTHSEMFELIRLVLSVSRFTGENPSDEDIKAFQEAYERLPKIAASLCIKPKLDEKFWSEVATWTALQNFINEVITAAQAPRISDKELESFRK
;
A
#
# COMPACT_ATOMS: atom_id res chain seq x y z
N MET A 1 -10.62 31.97 -59.34
CA MET A 1 -10.82 30.91 -58.33
C MET A 1 -11.09 31.63 -57.02
N THR A 2 -12.33 31.53 -56.55
CA THR A 2 -13.00 32.47 -55.64
C THR A 2 -12.72 32.15 -54.17
N GLU A 3 -12.60 33.18 -53.33
CA GLU A 3 -12.32 33.14 -51.88
C GLU A 3 -13.20 32.16 -51.07
N GLN A 4 -14.38 31.79 -51.59
CA GLN A 4 -15.28 30.81 -50.98
C GLN A 4 -14.72 29.38 -50.94
N GLN A 5 -13.91 28.98 -51.94
CA GLN A 5 -13.32 27.63 -52.02
C GLN A 5 -12.22 27.44 -50.95
N THR A 6 -11.41 28.48 -50.73
CA THR A 6 -10.38 28.51 -49.68
C THR A 6 -10.92 28.45 -48.25
N THR A 7 -12.13 28.94 -48.01
CA THR A 7 -12.76 28.93 -46.67
C THR A 7 -13.36 27.56 -46.35
N GLN A 8 -13.88 26.87 -47.36
CA GLN A 8 -14.49 25.55 -47.19
C GLN A 8 -13.44 24.46 -46.93
N ASP A 9 -12.27 24.56 -47.56
CA ASP A 9 -11.15 23.63 -47.32
C ASP A 9 -10.51 23.85 -45.94
N LYS A 10 -10.39 25.10 -45.48
CA LYS A 10 -9.92 25.42 -44.12
C LYS A 10 -10.87 24.92 -43.03
N TRP A 11 -12.18 24.94 -43.28
CA TRP A 11 -13.17 24.37 -42.36
C TRP A 11 -13.01 22.84 -42.25
N LYS A 12 -12.88 22.13 -43.38
CA LYS A 12 -12.65 20.69 -43.36
C LYS A 12 -11.37 20.28 -42.62
N GLU A 13 -10.29 21.04 -42.78
CA GLU A 13 -9.05 20.82 -42.02
C GLU A 13 -9.24 21.06 -40.51
N PHE A 14 -10.04 22.06 -40.13
CA PHE A 14 -10.33 22.36 -38.74
C PHE A 14 -11.20 21.27 -38.09
N GLU A 15 -12.26 20.79 -38.76
CA GLU A 15 -13.07 19.66 -38.28
C GLU A 15 -12.23 18.39 -38.10
N ALA A 16 -11.34 18.09 -39.04
CA ALA A 16 -10.46 16.92 -38.96
C ALA A 16 -9.48 17.02 -37.77
N LYS A 17 -8.96 18.22 -37.48
CA LYS A 17 -8.13 18.47 -36.29
C LYS A 17 -8.93 18.37 -35.00
N LEU A 18 -10.14 18.91 -34.96
CA LEU A 18 -11.02 18.87 -33.80
C LEU A 18 -11.35 17.41 -33.42
N ARG A 19 -11.76 16.63 -34.42
CA ARG A 19 -12.13 15.21 -34.26
C ARG A 19 -10.94 14.35 -33.81
N LYS A 20 -9.74 14.56 -34.36
CA LYS A 20 -8.51 13.91 -33.86
C LYS A 20 -8.18 14.29 -32.42
N THR A 21 -8.47 15.53 -32.02
CA THR A 21 -8.21 16.01 -30.65
C THR A 21 -9.21 15.38 -29.67
N GLU A 22 -10.48 15.28 -30.04
CA GLU A 22 -11.51 14.61 -29.26
C GLU A 22 -11.27 13.10 -29.16
N GLU A 23 -10.87 12.44 -30.26
CA GLU A 23 -10.48 11.02 -30.25
C GLU A 23 -9.26 10.78 -29.34
N LYS A 24 -8.27 11.69 -29.37
CA LYS A 24 -7.11 11.61 -28.47
C LYS A 24 -7.50 11.79 -27.00
N LYS A 25 -8.37 12.77 -26.70
CA LYS A 25 -8.91 12.99 -25.35
C LYS A 25 -9.74 11.80 -24.86
N ALA A 26 -10.58 11.23 -25.71
CA ALA A 26 -11.36 10.03 -25.38
C ALA A 26 -10.43 8.84 -25.11
N LEU A 27 -9.38 8.66 -25.91
CA LEU A 27 -8.39 7.60 -25.71
C LEU A 27 -7.58 7.79 -24.41
N GLU A 28 -7.22 9.02 -24.07
CA GLU A 28 -6.59 9.38 -22.80
C GLU A 28 -7.53 9.09 -21.62
N PHE A 29 -8.79 9.50 -21.71
CA PHE A 29 -9.83 9.19 -20.73
C PHE A 29 -10.04 7.67 -20.54
N PHE A 30 -10.04 6.88 -21.61
CA PHE A 30 -10.13 5.42 -21.51
C PHE A 30 -8.89 4.78 -20.86
N LYS A 31 -7.71 5.38 -21.02
CA LYS A 31 -6.50 4.93 -20.31
C LYS A 31 -6.59 5.21 -18.82
N GLU A 32 -7.11 6.38 -18.47
CA GLU A 32 -7.34 6.85 -17.09
C GLU A 32 -8.54 6.18 -16.42
N LEU A 33 -9.43 5.54 -17.18
CA LEU A 33 -10.55 4.79 -16.64
C LEU A 33 -10.02 3.63 -15.78
N ALA A 34 -10.15 3.81 -14.47
CA ALA A 34 -9.77 2.84 -13.46
C ALA A 34 -10.82 1.72 -13.44
N THR A 35 -10.57 0.66 -14.22
CA THR A 35 -11.40 -0.54 -14.15
C THR A 35 -11.12 -1.27 -12.83
N ARG A 36 -12.09 -2.07 -12.38
CA ARG A 36 -11.95 -2.89 -11.18
C ARG A 36 -10.67 -3.72 -11.19
N GLU A 37 -10.32 -4.31 -12.33
CA GLU A 37 -9.13 -5.15 -12.50
C GLU A 37 -7.83 -4.35 -12.36
N LYS A 38 -7.79 -3.11 -12.89
CA LYS A 38 -6.64 -2.22 -12.72
C LYS A 38 -6.49 -1.82 -11.24
N LEU A 39 -7.58 -1.41 -10.60
CA LEU A 39 -7.59 -1.05 -9.18
C LEU A 39 -7.19 -2.24 -8.30
N GLU A 40 -7.73 -3.43 -8.54
CA GLU A 40 -7.39 -4.63 -7.79
C GLU A 40 -5.92 -5.04 -7.98
N ARG A 41 -5.37 -4.91 -9.19
CA ARG A 41 -3.95 -5.14 -9.45
C ARG A 41 -3.09 -4.11 -8.73
N ASP A 42 -3.38 -2.82 -8.90
CA ASP A 42 -2.61 -1.73 -8.32
C ASP A 42 -2.65 -1.79 -6.78
N PHE A 43 -3.72 -2.33 -6.18
CA PHE A 43 -3.81 -2.58 -4.74
C PHE A 43 -3.22 -3.92 -4.28
N LYS A 44 -3.18 -4.97 -5.11
CA LYS A 44 -2.55 -6.26 -4.79
C LYS A 44 -1.03 -6.23 -4.92
N GLU A 45 -0.53 -5.48 -5.88
CA GLU A 45 0.90 -5.34 -6.18
C GLU A 45 1.53 -4.16 -5.45
N ASP A 46 0.78 -3.46 -4.58
CA ASP A 46 1.30 -2.35 -3.79
C ASP A 46 2.34 -2.87 -2.78
N VAL A 47 3.59 -2.48 -3.01
CA VAL A 47 4.74 -2.86 -2.19
C VAL A 47 5.18 -1.71 -1.30
N LEU A 48 5.50 -2.02 -0.06
CA LEU A 48 6.04 -1.08 0.91
C LEU A 48 7.49 -1.46 1.21
N TYR A 49 8.35 -0.44 1.28
CA TYR A 49 9.71 -0.59 1.79
C TYR A 49 9.74 -0.20 3.26
N ILE A 50 9.78 -1.21 4.12
CA ILE A 50 9.69 -1.05 5.56
C ILE A 50 11.08 -1.03 6.14
N THR A 51 11.48 0.10 6.70
CA THR A 51 12.77 0.25 7.39
C THR A 51 12.53 0.25 8.88
N PHE A 52 13.12 -0.70 9.59
CA PHE A 52 12.91 -0.89 11.02
C PHE A 52 14.21 -1.24 11.74
N GLU A 53 14.23 -1.05 13.05
CA GLU A 53 15.36 -1.37 13.91
C GLU A 53 15.35 -2.85 14.29
N THR A 54 16.42 -3.56 13.91
CA THR A 54 16.66 -4.97 14.25
C THR A 54 17.47 -5.16 15.52
N SER A 55 18.25 -4.14 15.88
CA SER A 55 19.00 -4.01 17.13
C SER A 55 19.23 -2.51 17.37
N PRO A 56 19.71 -2.11 18.57
CA PRO A 56 20.21 -0.75 18.76
C PRO A 56 21.15 -0.37 17.61
N GLU A 57 20.92 0.79 17.00
CA GLU A 57 21.73 1.38 15.92
C GLU A 57 21.74 0.61 14.58
N THR A 58 21.06 -0.54 14.46
CA THR A 58 21.01 -1.30 13.20
C THR A 58 19.61 -1.30 12.59
N LYS A 59 19.49 -0.56 11.48
CA LYS A 59 18.29 -0.53 10.65
C LYS A 59 18.40 -1.49 9.46
N ARG A 60 17.29 -2.13 9.11
CA ARG A 60 17.15 -2.98 7.92
C ARG A 60 15.89 -2.61 7.17
N THR A 61 15.97 -2.66 5.85
CA THR A 61 14.84 -2.42 4.97
C THR A 61 14.37 -3.73 4.36
N VAL A 62 13.08 -4.03 4.49
CA VAL A 62 12.42 -5.21 3.93
C VAL A 62 11.30 -4.75 3.01
N MET A 63 11.11 -5.50 1.92
CA MET A 63 10.01 -5.28 1.01
C MET A 63 8.81 -6.13 1.44
N THR A 64 7.69 -5.48 1.70
CA THR A 64 6.44 -6.10 2.10
C THR A 64 5.36 -5.77 1.07
N ARG A 65 4.30 -6.57 1.01
CA ARG A 65 3.05 -6.09 0.41
C ARG A 65 2.34 -5.17 1.40
N ARG A 66 1.47 -4.30 0.91
CA ARG A 66 0.56 -3.56 1.78
C ARG A 66 -0.43 -4.56 2.43
N PRO A 67 -0.66 -4.50 3.75
CA PRO A 67 -1.68 -5.32 4.39
C PRO A 67 -3.07 -4.98 3.85
N THR A 68 -3.93 -5.99 3.76
CA THR A 68 -5.37 -5.77 3.54
C THR A 68 -6.00 -5.10 4.76
N HIS A 69 -7.21 -4.56 4.63
CA HIS A 69 -7.92 -3.98 5.77
C HIS A 69 -8.10 -4.98 6.92
N SER A 70 -8.41 -6.24 6.61
CA SER A 70 -8.57 -7.30 7.63
C SER A 70 -7.26 -7.55 8.39
N GLU A 71 -6.15 -7.66 7.67
CA GLU A 71 -4.83 -7.89 8.28
C GLU A 71 -4.37 -6.67 9.07
N MET A 72 -4.68 -5.47 8.60
CA MET A 72 -4.37 -4.23 9.31
C MET A 72 -5.11 -4.16 10.66
N PHE A 73 -6.41 -4.48 10.68
CA PHE A 73 -7.17 -4.57 11.93
C PHE A 73 -6.61 -5.66 12.86
N GLU A 74 -6.23 -6.81 12.30
CA GLU A 74 -5.63 -7.88 13.08
C GLU A 74 -4.29 -7.45 13.70
N LEU A 75 -3.40 -6.82 12.93
CA LEU A 75 -2.14 -6.28 13.42
C LEU A 75 -2.36 -5.31 14.59
N ILE A 76 -3.27 -4.35 14.44
CA ILE A 76 -3.59 -3.39 15.50
C ILE A 76 -4.10 -4.11 16.74
N ARG A 77 -5.01 -5.09 16.59
CA ARG A 77 -5.55 -5.87 17.72
C ARG A 77 -4.44 -6.61 18.48
N LEU A 78 -3.53 -7.25 17.75
CA LEU A 78 -2.43 -8.01 18.35
C LEU A 78 -1.44 -7.07 19.05
N VAL A 79 -1.08 -5.94 18.44
CA VAL A 79 -0.20 -4.93 19.07
C VAL A 79 -0.81 -4.38 20.36
N LEU A 80 -2.12 -4.06 20.37
CA LEU A 80 -2.80 -3.59 21.57
C LEU A 80 -2.81 -4.64 22.70
N SER A 81 -2.98 -5.92 22.34
CA SER A 81 -2.96 -7.03 23.30
C SER A 81 -1.60 -7.13 23.98
N VAL A 82 -0.53 -6.90 23.22
CA VAL A 82 0.84 -6.89 23.74
C VAL A 82 1.08 -5.72 24.70
N SER A 83 0.63 -4.51 24.33
CA SER A 83 0.82 -3.33 25.18
C SER A 83 0.07 -3.42 26.52
N ARG A 84 -1.06 -4.13 26.56
CA ARG A 84 -1.81 -4.35 27.82
C ARG A 84 -1.07 -5.27 28.78
N PHE A 85 -0.42 -6.31 28.27
CA PHE A 85 0.38 -7.21 29.09
C PHE A 85 1.57 -6.51 29.75
N THR A 86 2.14 -5.47 29.11
CA THR A 86 3.22 -4.66 29.70
C THR A 86 2.77 -3.69 30.79
N GLY A 87 1.48 -3.66 31.15
CA GLY A 87 0.94 -2.82 32.22
C GLY A 87 1.16 -3.39 33.63
N GLU A 88 0.80 -2.60 34.66
CA GLU A 88 0.85 -3.04 36.06
C GLU A 88 -0.29 -4.04 36.34
N ASN A 89 0.06 -5.28 36.70
CA ASN A 89 -0.84 -6.40 37.01
C ASN A 89 -1.71 -6.88 35.83
N PRO A 90 -1.14 -7.57 34.83
CA PRO A 90 -1.93 -8.18 33.75
C PRO A 90 -2.89 -9.24 34.31
N SER A 91 -4.13 -9.24 33.80
CA SER A 91 -5.11 -10.28 34.12
C SER A 91 -4.81 -11.59 33.39
N ASP A 92 -5.43 -12.70 33.80
CA ASP A 92 -5.32 -13.99 33.07
C ASP A 92 -5.77 -13.87 31.61
N GLU A 93 -6.75 -13.01 31.34
CA GLU A 93 -7.22 -12.72 29.97
C GLU A 93 -6.15 -11.97 29.16
N ASP A 94 -5.44 -11.02 29.77
CA ASP A 94 -4.34 -10.30 29.12
C ASP A 94 -3.15 -11.24 28.84
N ILE A 95 -2.85 -12.15 29.76
CA ILE A 95 -1.81 -13.18 29.57
C ILE A 95 -2.17 -14.07 28.38
N LYS A 96 -3.41 -14.53 28.30
CA LYS A 96 -3.88 -15.37 27.18
C LYS A 96 -3.85 -14.62 25.86
N ALA A 97 -4.29 -13.36 25.85
CA ALA A 97 -4.25 -12.51 24.66
C ALA A 97 -2.81 -12.23 24.20
N PHE A 98 -1.89 -12.05 25.16
CA PHE A 98 -0.46 -11.92 24.87
C PHE A 98 0.11 -13.18 24.23
N GLN A 99 -0.20 -14.37 24.76
CA GLN A 99 0.21 -15.65 24.17
C GLN A 99 -0.31 -15.80 22.72
N GLU A 100 -1.59 -15.49 22.49
CA GLU A 100 -2.16 -15.50 21.14
C GLU A 100 -1.41 -14.52 20.21
N ALA A 101 -1.09 -13.33 20.70
CA ALA A 101 -0.33 -12.34 19.94
C ALA A 101 1.09 -12.82 19.62
N TYR A 102 1.75 -13.45 20.58
CA TYR A 102 3.09 -14.00 20.43
C TYR A 102 3.15 -15.09 19.35
N GLU A 103 2.10 -15.90 19.21
CA GLU A 103 2.00 -16.93 18.16
C GLU A 103 1.57 -16.38 16.79
N ARG A 104 0.70 -15.38 16.76
CA ARG A 104 0.11 -14.86 15.51
C ARG A 104 0.95 -13.80 14.81
N LEU A 105 1.64 -12.94 15.56
CA LEU A 105 2.43 -11.85 14.97
C LEU A 105 3.52 -12.37 14.01
N PRO A 106 4.29 -13.43 14.32
CA PRO A 106 5.25 -14.00 13.38
C PRO A 106 4.61 -14.48 12.06
N LYS A 107 3.41 -15.07 12.13
CA LYS A 107 2.67 -15.58 10.97
C LYS A 107 2.26 -14.46 10.03
N ILE A 108 1.71 -13.37 10.58
CA ILE A 108 1.31 -12.21 9.78
C ILE A 108 2.54 -11.48 9.23
N ALA A 109 3.61 -11.32 10.03
CA ALA A 109 4.85 -10.72 9.56
C ALA A 109 5.42 -11.48 8.35
N ALA A 110 5.43 -12.81 8.43
CA ALA A 110 5.86 -13.68 7.33
C ALA A 110 4.97 -13.52 6.09
N SER A 111 3.65 -13.51 6.26
CA SER A 111 2.70 -13.43 5.13
C SER A 111 2.75 -12.08 4.40
N LEU A 112 3.24 -11.02 5.06
CA LEU A 112 3.43 -9.69 4.49
C LEU A 112 4.76 -9.55 3.76
N CYS A 113 5.78 -10.33 4.13
CA CYS A 113 7.09 -10.29 3.49
C CYS A 113 7.05 -10.91 2.09
N ILE A 114 7.56 -10.18 1.09
CA ILE A 114 7.63 -10.71 -0.29
C ILE A 114 8.80 -11.68 -0.46
N LYS A 115 9.82 -11.61 0.41
CA LYS A 115 10.99 -12.49 0.34
C LYS A 115 10.71 -13.84 1.04
N PRO A 116 10.99 -14.97 0.38
CA PRO A 116 10.70 -16.31 0.94
C PRO A 116 11.58 -16.70 2.14
N LYS A 117 12.63 -15.93 2.46
CA LYS A 117 13.52 -16.20 3.60
C LYS A 117 13.10 -15.53 4.91
N LEU A 118 12.10 -14.65 4.86
CA LEU A 118 11.53 -14.00 6.05
C LEU A 118 10.22 -14.70 6.40
N ASP A 119 10.32 -16.00 6.65
CA ASP A 119 9.20 -16.89 6.94
C ASP A 119 8.80 -16.86 8.43
N GLU A 120 7.75 -17.61 8.79
CA GLU A 120 7.26 -17.67 10.17
C GLU A 120 8.37 -18.07 11.14
N LYS A 121 9.23 -19.03 10.73
CA LYS A 121 10.32 -19.54 11.56
C LYS A 121 11.37 -18.46 11.84
N PHE A 122 11.74 -17.66 10.83
CA PHE A 122 12.62 -16.52 11.04
C PHE A 122 12.02 -15.57 12.07
N TRP A 123 10.74 -15.20 11.92
CA TRP A 123 10.09 -14.24 12.81
C TRP A 123 9.81 -14.76 14.23
N SER A 124 9.66 -16.06 14.41
CA SER A 124 9.37 -16.67 15.72
C SER A 124 10.64 -17.13 16.47
N GLU A 125 11.66 -17.61 15.76
CA GLU A 125 12.85 -18.24 16.37
C GLU A 125 14.12 -17.40 16.24
N VAL A 126 14.25 -16.56 15.21
CA VAL A 126 15.50 -15.83 14.90
C VAL A 126 15.39 -14.35 15.26
N ALA A 127 14.29 -13.70 14.87
CA ALA A 127 14.03 -12.31 15.18
C ALA A 127 13.79 -12.14 16.69
N THR A 128 14.36 -11.09 17.27
CA THR A 128 13.99 -10.70 18.64
C THR A 128 12.56 -10.16 18.66
N TRP A 129 11.88 -10.31 19.79
CA TRP A 129 10.53 -9.78 19.96
C TRP A 129 10.45 -8.27 19.65
N THR A 130 11.44 -7.51 20.13
CA THR A 130 11.54 -6.06 19.87
C THR A 130 11.67 -5.76 18.37
N ALA A 131 12.49 -6.52 17.64
CA ALA A 131 12.64 -6.34 16.19
C ALA A 131 11.33 -6.64 15.44
N LEU A 132 10.59 -7.67 15.87
CA LEU A 132 9.27 -7.98 15.31
C LEU A 132 8.27 -6.86 15.60
N GLN A 133 8.21 -6.35 16.83
CA GLN A 133 7.34 -5.22 17.18
C GLN A 133 7.67 -3.97 16.36
N ASN A 134 8.96 -3.63 16.25
CA ASN A 134 9.42 -2.50 15.44
C ASN A 134 8.99 -2.66 13.98
N PHE A 135 9.22 -3.85 13.40
CA PHE A 135 8.78 -4.15 12.04
C PHE A 135 7.27 -3.92 11.88
N ILE A 136 6.45 -4.50 12.75
CA ILE A 136 4.99 -4.38 12.67
C ILE A 136 4.52 -2.92 12.81
N ASN A 137 5.10 -2.15 13.74
CA ASN A 137 4.76 -0.74 13.90
C ASN A 137 5.08 0.07 12.63
N GLU A 138 6.22 -0.20 11.99
CA GLU A 138 6.58 0.46 10.74
C GLU A 138 5.67 0.02 9.57
N VAL A 139 5.24 -1.25 9.53
CA VAL A 139 4.21 -1.71 8.56
C VAL A 139 2.91 -0.92 8.76
N ILE A 140 2.42 -0.81 10.00
CA ILE A 140 1.18 -0.09 10.31
C ILE A 140 1.29 1.36 9.86
N THR A 141 2.37 2.05 10.23
CA THR A 141 2.61 3.44 9.85
C THR A 141 2.65 3.62 8.34
N ALA A 142 3.42 2.79 7.63
CA ALA A 142 3.55 2.87 6.18
C ALA A 142 2.22 2.55 5.46
N ALA A 143 1.44 1.60 5.98
CA ALA A 143 0.16 1.22 5.38
C ALA A 143 -0.92 2.31 5.51
N GLN A 144 -0.82 3.18 6.51
CA GLN A 144 -1.69 4.34 6.70
C GLN A 144 -1.35 5.50 5.76
N ALA A 145 -0.14 5.52 5.18
CA ALA A 145 0.23 6.55 4.22
C ALA A 145 -0.68 6.49 2.98
N PRO A 146 -1.05 7.65 2.39
CA PRO A 146 -1.86 7.71 1.18
C PRO A 146 -1.31 6.80 0.08
N ARG A 147 -2.19 6.08 -0.62
CA ARG A 147 -1.82 5.24 -1.79
C ARG A 147 -1.47 6.06 -3.03
N ILE A 148 -1.81 7.35 -3.01
CA ILE A 148 -1.69 8.26 -4.13
C ILE A 148 -0.62 9.27 -3.75
N SER A 149 0.34 9.50 -4.64
CA SER A 149 1.34 10.54 -4.41
C SER A 149 0.68 11.92 -4.30
N ASP A 150 1.26 12.85 -3.55
CA ASP A 150 0.73 14.23 -3.46
C ASP A 150 0.57 14.86 -4.85
N LYS A 151 1.47 14.53 -5.77
CA LYS A 151 1.44 14.96 -7.17
C LYS A 151 0.24 14.41 -7.94
N GLU A 152 -0.15 13.17 -7.71
CA GLU A 152 -1.39 12.62 -8.28
C GLU A 152 -2.63 13.20 -7.59
N LEU A 153 -2.60 13.40 -6.26
CA LEU A 153 -3.69 14.06 -5.53
C LEU A 153 -3.96 15.48 -6.05
N GLU A 154 -2.91 16.23 -6.42
CA GLU A 154 -3.03 17.54 -7.07
C GLU A 154 -3.70 17.47 -8.45
N SER A 155 -3.54 16.36 -9.18
CA SER A 155 -4.18 16.19 -10.50
C SER A 155 -5.70 15.98 -10.43
N PHE A 156 -6.22 15.45 -9.32
CA PHE A 156 -7.67 15.28 -9.09
C PHE A 156 -8.38 16.55 -8.60
N ARG A 157 -7.64 17.61 -8.23
CA ARG A 157 -8.19 18.88 -7.73
C ARG A 157 -8.31 19.97 -8.81
N LYS A 158 -8.02 19.66 -10.07
CA LYS A 158 -8.17 20.55 -11.22
C LYS A 158 -9.36 20.15 -12.08
#